data_AF-A0A6B1E4P1-F1
#
_entry.id   AF-A0A6B1E4P1-F1
#
_cell.length_a   1.000
_cell.length_b   1.000
_cell.length_c   1.000
_cell.angle_alpha   90.00
_cell.angle_beta   90.00
_cell.angle_gamma   90.00
#
_symmetry.space_group_name_H-M   'P 1'
#
loop_
_entity.id
_entity.type
_entity.pdbx_description
1 polymer ?
#
loop_
_entity_poly.entity_id
_entity_poly.type
_entity_poly.pdbx_seq_one_letter_code
_entity_poly.pdbx_strand_id
1 'polypeptide(L)'
;MPQSPSEQIRQRFRHIQDVKFASARPEPALTARAHEPDIVVETWMNSRLHIYLLAKAPKPRQLKSILKQNTSGGIGTLFLVEAALLPGDGYCGRLRDWQDDLRVMSLGAIYAYSQGESGLRLIQVNLDETTQRGEFIVWHSGDFPCDAVSVRRREYQTNIRGRWFVGDIASPQFKRRISEARARQRFHYRSQGRQPSGNEPINAAYLALEIEVGAGQAAVKEAFRKLAREYHPDVSAHDKQEAERRFNEVKSAYERIKTHRHWR
;
A
#
# COMPACT_ATOMS: atom_id res chain seq x y z
N MET A 1 6.65 -14.67 25.52
CA MET A 1 5.63 -14.76 24.44
C MET A 1 5.63 -13.44 23.69
N PRO A 2 5.77 -13.42 22.36
CA PRO A 2 5.60 -12.19 21.60
C PRO A 2 4.17 -11.66 21.81
N GLN A 3 4.03 -10.34 22.03
CA GLN A 3 2.72 -9.71 22.19
C GLN A 3 1.91 -9.81 20.88
N SER A 4 0.60 -10.02 20.95
CA SER A 4 -0.24 -10.08 19.74
C SER A 4 -0.17 -8.77 18.93
N PRO A 5 -0.39 -8.80 17.60
CA PRO A 5 -0.45 -7.59 16.79
C PRO A 5 -1.47 -6.57 17.32
N SER A 6 -2.63 -7.05 17.78
CA SER A 6 -3.67 -6.21 18.38
C SER A 6 -3.17 -5.47 19.62
N GLU A 7 -2.43 -6.14 20.51
CA GLU A 7 -1.91 -5.52 21.74
C GLU A 7 -0.81 -4.49 21.45
N GLN A 8 0.08 -4.78 20.50
CA GLN A 8 1.14 -3.85 20.06
C GLN A 8 0.54 -2.59 19.42
N ILE A 9 -0.45 -2.74 18.54
CA ILE A 9 -1.15 -1.60 17.92
C ILE A 9 -1.93 -0.81 18.98
N ARG A 10 -2.62 -1.51 19.89
CA ARG A 10 -3.40 -0.90 20.97
C ARG A 10 -2.54 -0.03 21.89
N GLN A 11 -1.28 -0.40 22.13
CA GLN A 11 -0.33 0.44 22.88
C GLN A 11 -0.06 1.78 22.21
N ARG A 12 -0.07 1.87 20.87
CA ARG A 12 0.13 3.14 20.16
C ARG A 12 -0.97 4.16 20.47
N PHE A 13 -2.19 3.72 20.73
CA PHE A 13 -3.31 4.61 21.09
C PHE A 13 -3.20 5.23 22.48
N ARG A 14 -2.41 4.64 23.40
CA ARG A 14 -2.23 5.17 24.77
C ARG A 14 -1.61 6.57 24.79
N HIS A 15 -0.87 6.92 23.75
CA HIS A 15 -0.15 8.19 23.67
C HIS A 15 -0.93 9.30 22.94
N ILE A 16 -2.13 9.01 22.45
CA ILE A 16 -2.96 9.96 21.72
C ILE A 16 -3.83 10.73 22.72
N GLN A 17 -3.68 12.06 22.75
CA GLN A 17 -4.37 12.92 23.71
C GLN A 17 -5.90 12.81 23.64
N ASP A 18 -6.45 12.67 22.43
CA ASP A 18 -7.90 12.58 22.20
C ASP A 18 -8.51 11.21 22.59
N VAL A 19 -7.68 10.21 22.91
CA VAL A 19 -8.13 8.86 23.27
C VAL A 19 -8.36 8.78 24.78
N LYS A 20 -9.59 8.43 25.17
CA LYS A 20 -9.98 8.18 26.55
C LYS A 20 -9.55 6.78 26.99
N PHE A 21 -9.81 5.78 26.16
CA PHE A 21 -9.29 4.43 26.37
C PHE A 21 -9.15 3.65 25.05
N ALA A 22 -8.26 2.64 25.07
CA ALA A 22 -8.13 1.65 24.01
C ALA A 22 -7.94 0.26 24.59
N SER A 23 -8.71 -0.71 24.10
CA SER A 23 -8.69 -2.12 24.53
C SER A 23 -8.48 -3.05 23.34
N ALA A 24 -7.61 -4.05 23.50
CA ALA A 24 -7.45 -5.16 22.55
C ALA A 24 -8.31 -6.39 22.92
N ARG A 25 -9.16 -6.25 23.95
CA ARG A 25 -10.17 -7.22 24.32
C ARG A 25 -11.54 -6.66 23.91
N PRO A 26 -12.36 -7.40 23.15
CA PRO A 26 -13.74 -7.00 22.95
C PRO A 26 -14.41 -6.92 24.33
N GLU A 27 -14.96 -5.75 24.64
CA GLU A 27 -15.83 -5.60 25.81
C GLU A 27 -16.97 -6.62 25.66
N PRO A 28 -17.35 -7.37 26.72
CA PRO A 28 -18.44 -8.33 26.62
C PRO A 28 -19.71 -7.56 26.27
N ALA A 29 -20.04 -7.52 24.99
CA ALA A 29 -21.22 -6.82 24.50
C ALA A 29 -22.44 -7.58 25.03
N LEU A 30 -23.45 -6.83 25.49
CA LEU A 30 -24.78 -7.36 25.85
C LEU A 30 -25.49 -8.09 24.69
N THR A 31 -24.91 -8.11 23.49
CA THR A 31 -25.48 -8.72 22.29
C THR A 31 -24.38 -9.41 21.48
N ALA A 32 -24.60 -10.68 21.11
CA ALA A 32 -23.68 -11.44 20.27
C ALA A 32 -23.43 -10.70 18.94
N ARG A 33 -22.15 -10.46 18.60
CA ARG A 33 -21.76 -9.81 17.34
C ARG A 33 -21.27 -10.86 16.37
N ALA A 34 -21.63 -10.72 15.09
CA ALA A 34 -21.18 -11.65 14.05
C ALA A 34 -19.65 -11.56 13.82
N HIS A 35 -19.07 -10.39 14.06
CA HIS A 35 -17.64 -10.14 13.97
C HIS A 35 -17.18 -9.24 15.11
N GLU A 36 -16.30 -9.75 15.96
CA GLU A 36 -15.71 -8.99 17.05
C GLU A 36 -14.59 -8.08 16.54
N PRO A 37 -14.47 -6.84 17.05
CA PRO A 37 -13.34 -5.99 16.75
C PRO A 37 -12.11 -6.45 17.53
N ASP A 38 -10.95 -6.38 16.90
CA ASP A 38 -9.68 -6.70 17.55
C ASP A 38 -9.23 -5.57 18.49
N ILE A 39 -9.61 -4.32 18.19
CA ILE A 39 -9.32 -3.16 19.02
C ILE A 39 -10.55 -2.25 19.09
N VAL A 40 -10.86 -1.81 20.30
CA VAL A 40 -11.89 -0.81 20.59
C VAL A 40 -11.21 0.45 21.12
N VAL A 41 -11.56 1.59 20.54
CA VAL A 41 -11.05 2.91 20.95
C VAL A 41 -12.23 3.83 21.24
N GLU A 42 -12.21 4.48 22.40
CA GLU A 42 -13.16 5.54 22.76
C GLU A 42 -12.39 6.85 22.94
N THR A 43 -12.92 7.93 22.37
CA THR A 43 -12.36 9.28 22.52
C THR A 43 -13.05 10.04 23.64
N TRP A 44 -12.42 11.11 24.13
CA TRP A 44 -13.04 12.01 25.12
C TRP A 44 -14.31 12.70 24.61
N MET A 45 -14.47 12.79 23.28
CA MET A 45 -15.67 13.31 22.61
C MET A 45 -16.77 12.24 22.44
N ASN A 46 -16.71 11.14 23.21
CA ASN A 46 -17.62 9.98 23.15
C ASN A 46 -17.73 9.32 21.75
N SER A 47 -16.76 9.54 20.86
CA SER A 47 -16.71 8.82 19.60
C SER A 47 -16.10 7.44 19.81
N ARG A 48 -16.71 6.41 19.24
CA ARG A 48 -16.22 5.03 19.31
C ARG A 48 -15.69 4.58 17.96
N LEU A 49 -14.54 3.92 17.97
CA LEU A 49 -13.90 3.34 16.81
C LEU A 49 -13.58 1.87 17.07
N HIS A 50 -14.09 1.00 16.20
CA HIS A 50 -13.73 -0.41 16.11
C HIS A 50 -12.72 -0.62 15.00
N ILE A 51 -11.62 -1.28 15.33
CA ILE A 51 -10.54 -1.60 14.41
C ILE A 51 -10.49 -3.12 14.24
N TYR A 52 -10.45 -3.54 12.98
CA TYR A 52 -10.40 -4.94 12.58
C TYR A 52 -9.08 -5.22 11.87
N LEU A 53 -8.31 -6.18 12.38
CA LEU A 53 -7.08 -6.66 11.78
C LEU A 53 -7.41 -7.78 10.78
N LEU A 54 -7.11 -7.55 9.52
CA LEU A 54 -7.37 -8.48 8.44
C LEU A 54 -6.10 -9.26 8.09
N ALA A 55 -5.94 -10.44 8.68
CA ALA A 55 -4.86 -11.39 8.38
C ALA A 55 -5.15 -12.32 7.17
N LYS A 56 -6.32 -12.16 6.54
CA LYS A 56 -6.68 -12.83 5.29
C LYS A 56 -7.52 -11.93 4.41
N ALA A 57 -7.51 -12.19 3.10
CA ALA A 57 -8.31 -11.42 2.14
C ALA A 57 -9.81 -11.48 2.53
N PRO A 58 -10.42 -10.33 2.87
CA PRO A 58 -11.83 -10.28 3.25
C PRO A 58 -12.74 -10.45 2.03
N LYS A 59 -13.96 -10.95 2.25
CA LYS A 59 -15.02 -10.88 1.24
C LYS A 59 -15.72 -9.52 1.34
N PRO A 60 -16.04 -8.82 0.22
CA PRO A 60 -16.76 -7.54 0.27
C PRO A 60 -18.07 -7.59 1.07
N ARG A 61 -18.81 -8.72 1.00
CA ARG A 61 -20.01 -8.96 1.80
C ARG A 61 -19.76 -8.92 3.31
N GLN A 62 -18.62 -9.46 3.76
CA GLN A 62 -18.23 -9.43 5.17
C GLN A 62 -17.93 -8.01 5.62
N LEU A 63 -17.14 -7.25 4.83
CA LEU A 63 -16.85 -5.83 5.12
C LEU A 63 -18.16 -5.02 5.26
N LYS A 64 -19.09 -5.22 4.32
CA LYS A 64 -20.39 -4.56 4.35
C LYS A 64 -21.23 -4.93 5.58
N SER A 65 -21.22 -6.20 5.99
CA SER A 65 -21.90 -6.66 7.21
C SER A 65 -21.38 -5.96 8.46
N ILE A 66 -20.04 -5.91 8.62
CA ILE A 66 -19.37 -5.22 9.73
C ILE A 66 -19.73 -3.72 9.75
N LEU A 67 -19.62 -3.07 8.59
CA LEU A 67 -19.96 -1.65 8.45
C LEU A 67 -21.41 -1.36 8.84
N LYS A 68 -22.34 -2.20 8.37
CA LYS A 68 -23.76 -2.07 8.70
C LYS A 68 -23.99 -2.18 10.21
N GLN A 69 -23.43 -3.22 10.84
CA GLN A 69 -23.60 -3.47 12.27
C GLN A 69 -22.99 -2.36 13.15
N ASN A 70 -21.79 -1.88 12.83
CA ASN A 70 -21.15 -0.81 13.59
C ASN A 70 -21.87 0.53 13.37
N THR A 71 -22.24 0.83 12.12
CA THR A 71 -22.90 2.10 11.78
C THR A 71 -24.27 2.22 12.45
N SER A 72 -25.05 1.14 12.56
CA SER A 72 -26.32 1.16 13.29
C SER A 72 -26.16 1.48 14.79
N GLY A 73 -25.00 1.19 15.37
CA GLY A 73 -24.66 1.56 16.75
C GLY A 73 -23.98 2.92 16.88
N GLY A 74 -23.84 3.70 15.80
CA GLY A 74 -23.08 4.96 15.82
C GLY A 74 -21.56 4.78 15.94
N ILE A 75 -21.04 3.58 15.67
CA ILE A 75 -19.63 3.22 15.88
C ILE A 75 -18.87 3.31 14.57
N GLY A 76 -17.72 3.98 14.60
CA GLY A 76 -16.76 4.04 13.49
C GLY A 76 -16.10 2.69 13.22
N THR A 77 -15.82 2.40 11.95
CA THR A 77 -15.10 1.19 11.53
C THR A 77 -13.79 1.57 10.84
N LEU A 78 -12.70 0.90 11.20
CA LEU A 78 -11.42 0.94 10.51
C LEU A 78 -10.90 -0.47 10.26
N PHE A 79 -10.33 -0.71 9.08
CA PHE A 79 -9.69 -1.97 8.73
C PHE A 79 -8.18 -1.75 8.59
N LEU A 80 -7.40 -2.59 9.28
CA LEU A 80 -5.95 -2.67 9.11
C LEU A 80 -5.63 -4.00 8.44
N VAL A 81 -4.97 -3.95 7.30
CA VAL A 81 -4.69 -5.15 6.49
C VAL A 81 -3.28 -5.63 6.75
N GLU A 82 -3.06 -6.94 6.81
CA GLU A 82 -1.70 -7.46 6.82
C GLU A 82 -0.99 -7.11 5.50
N ALA A 83 0.19 -6.49 5.57
CA ALA A 83 0.88 -5.95 4.40
C ALA A 83 1.16 -7.01 3.32
N ALA A 84 1.35 -8.28 3.71
CA ALA A 84 1.55 -9.41 2.81
C ALA A 84 0.35 -9.70 1.87
N LEU A 85 -0.85 -9.22 2.22
CA LEU A 85 -2.06 -9.36 1.40
C LEU A 85 -2.24 -8.25 0.37
N LEU A 86 -1.41 -7.22 0.44
CA LEU A 86 -1.45 -6.05 -0.43
C LEU A 86 -0.34 -6.14 -1.49
N PRO A 87 -0.52 -5.47 -2.63
CA PRO A 87 0.54 -5.42 -3.63
C PRO A 87 1.79 -4.76 -3.04
N GLY A 88 2.97 -5.28 -3.41
CA GLY A 88 4.26 -4.76 -2.97
C GLY A 88 4.55 -3.36 -3.50
N ASP A 89 5.60 -2.75 -2.96
CA ASP A 89 6.09 -1.44 -3.40
C ASP A 89 6.49 -1.48 -4.89
N GLY A 90 6.04 -0.49 -5.65
CA GLY A 90 6.23 -0.40 -7.09
C GLY A 90 5.34 -1.31 -7.93
N TYR A 91 4.40 -2.06 -7.35
CA TYR A 91 3.42 -2.81 -8.14
C TYR A 91 2.60 -1.87 -9.03
N CYS A 92 2.39 -2.28 -10.28
CA CYS A 92 1.53 -1.60 -11.23
C CYS A 92 0.49 -2.58 -11.76
N GLY A 93 -0.79 -2.28 -11.56
CA GLY A 93 -1.86 -3.10 -12.11
C GLY A 93 -3.20 -2.86 -11.44
N ARG A 94 -4.17 -3.72 -11.75
CA ARG A 94 -5.51 -3.64 -11.17
C ARG A 94 -5.54 -4.15 -9.74
N LEU A 95 -6.46 -3.59 -8.96
CA LEU A 95 -6.74 -4.01 -7.60
C LEU A 95 -7.85 -5.05 -7.58
N ARG A 96 -7.85 -5.88 -6.55
CA ARG A 96 -8.99 -6.74 -6.24
C ARG A 96 -10.12 -5.90 -5.64
N ASP A 97 -11.37 -6.32 -5.82
CA ASP A 97 -12.56 -5.59 -5.34
C ASP A 97 -12.45 -5.13 -3.88
N TRP A 98 -12.02 -6.02 -2.99
CA TRP A 98 -11.88 -5.69 -1.57
C TRP A 98 -10.74 -4.70 -1.30
N GLN A 99 -9.67 -4.71 -2.11
CA GLN A 99 -8.57 -3.75 -1.98
C GLN A 99 -9.04 -2.36 -2.40
N ASP A 100 -9.80 -2.26 -3.50
CA ASP A 100 -10.39 -1.00 -3.94
C ASP A 100 -11.42 -0.46 -2.93
N ASP A 101 -12.27 -1.33 -2.38
CA ASP A 101 -13.21 -0.96 -1.32
C ASP A 101 -12.48 -0.34 -0.12
N LEU A 102 -11.42 -0.99 0.39
CA LEU A 102 -10.64 -0.48 1.53
C LEU A 102 -9.87 0.80 1.19
N ARG A 103 -9.38 0.92 -0.05
CA ARG A 103 -8.71 2.14 -0.55
C ARG A 103 -9.65 3.33 -0.51
N VAL A 104 -10.84 3.19 -1.07
CA VAL A 104 -11.83 4.27 -1.11
C VAL A 104 -12.28 4.65 0.31
N MET A 105 -12.44 3.66 1.20
CA MET A 105 -12.78 3.90 2.60
C MET A 105 -11.77 4.79 3.32
N SER A 106 -10.48 4.52 3.14
CA SER A 106 -9.40 5.20 3.86
C SER A 106 -8.75 6.32 3.02
N LEU A 107 -9.58 7.06 2.28
CA LEU A 107 -9.20 8.28 1.54
C LEU A 107 -8.15 8.07 0.44
N GLY A 108 -8.22 6.96 -0.28
CA GLY A 108 -7.33 6.69 -1.41
C GLY A 108 -6.05 5.94 -1.06
N ALA A 109 -5.95 5.42 0.16
CA ALA A 109 -4.87 4.56 0.61
C ALA A 109 -5.43 3.38 1.43
N ILE A 110 -4.60 2.40 1.73
CA ILE A 110 -4.96 1.28 2.61
C ILE A 110 -4.01 1.29 3.79
N TYR A 111 -4.56 1.29 5.00
CA TYR A 111 -3.75 1.12 6.21
C TYR A 111 -3.40 -0.34 6.40
N ALA A 112 -2.12 -0.60 6.63
CA ALA A 112 -1.60 -1.94 6.78
C ALA A 112 -0.67 -2.07 7.98
N TYR A 113 -0.53 -3.28 8.46
CA TYR A 113 0.42 -3.64 9.50
C TYR A 113 1.35 -4.74 9.01
N SER A 114 2.59 -4.73 9.48
CA SER A 114 3.56 -5.79 9.23
C SER A 114 4.37 -6.09 10.48
N GLN A 115 4.72 -7.36 10.68
CA GLN A 115 5.60 -7.78 11.75
C GLN A 115 7.05 -7.70 11.25
N GLY A 116 7.86 -6.82 11.84
CA GLY A 116 9.29 -6.73 11.57
C GLY A 116 10.14 -7.24 12.72
N GLU A 117 11.46 -7.28 12.53
CA GLU A 117 12.43 -7.68 13.56
C GLU A 117 12.40 -6.74 14.79
N SER A 118 12.19 -5.44 14.57
CA SER A 118 12.10 -4.42 15.64
C SER A 118 10.70 -4.26 16.23
N GLY A 119 9.75 -5.13 15.88
CA GLY A 119 8.35 -5.04 16.30
C GLY A 119 7.37 -4.72 15.17
N LEU A 120 6.10 -4.52 15.53
CA LEU A 120 5.03 -4.22 14.58
C LEU A 120 5.14 -2.78 14.02
N ARG A 121 5.02 -2.67 12.70
CA ARG A 121 4.96 -1.40 11.97
C ARG A 121 3.56 -1.16 11.42
N LEU A 122 3.12 0.09 11.45
CA LEU A 122 1.91 0.56 10.77
C LEU A 122 2.33 1.35 9.54
N ILE A 123 1.94 0.88 8.37
CA ILE A 123 2.27 1.52 7.09
C ILE A 123 0.98 1.94 6.40
N GLN A 124 1.11 2.96 5.56
CA GLN A 124 0.07 3.32 4.59
C GLN A 124 0.53 2.85 3.20
N VAL A 125 -0.27 2.01 2.58
CA VAL A 125 -0.13 1.59 1.18
C VAL A 125 -0.89 2.60 0.33
N ASN A 126 -0.16 3.42 -0.40
CA ASN A 126 -0.69 4.48 -1.23
C ASN A 126 -0.88 3.96 -2.66
N LEU A 127 -1.99 4.34 -3.29
CA LEU A 127 -2.39 3.86 -4.60
C LEU A 127 -2.73 5.03 -5.50
N ASP A 128 -1.90 5.23 -6.52
CA ASP A 128 -2.07 6.28 -7.52
C ASP A 128 -2.53 5.68 -8.85
N GLU A 129 -3.66 6.16 -9.36
CA GLU A 129 -4.16 5.73 -10.66
C GLU A 129 -3.17 6.14 -11.76
N THR A 130 -2.90 5.22 -12.68
CA THR A 130 -2.00 5.45 -13.81
C THR A 130 -2.72 6.17 -14.95
N THR A 131 -2.03 6.33 -16.09
CA THR A 131 -2.67 6.78 -17.34
C THR A 131 -3.69 5.77 -17.87
N GLN A 132 -3.55 4.49 -17.52
CA GLN A 132 -4.55 3.47 -17.82
C GLN A 132 -5.60 3.43 -16.71
N ARG A 133 -6.85 3.69 -17.09
CA ARG A 133 -7.98 3.74 -16.16
C ARG A 133 -8.13 2.43 -15.40
N GLY A 134 -8.21 2.51 -14.08
CA GLY A 134 -8.36 1.35 -13.19
C GLY A 134 -7.06 0.57 -12.91
N GLU A 135 -5.92 1.00 -13.45
CA GLU A 135 -4.61 0.53 -13.01
C GLU A 135 -4.01 1.49 -11.99
N PHE A 136 -3.34 0.93 -10.98
CA PHE A 136 -2.74 1.70 -9.90
C PHE A 136 -1.26 1.37 -9.76
N ILE A 137 -0.44 2.40 -9.55
CA ILE A 137 0.90 2.28 -9.01
C ILE A 137 0.80 2.31 -7.49
N VAL A 138 1.39 1.30 -6.85
CA VAL A 138 1.37 1.11 -5.41
C VAL A 138 2.72 1.52 -4.84
N TRP A 139 2.68 2.29 -3.76
CA TRP A 139 3.89 2.58 -2.99
C TRP A 139 3.62 2.57 -1.49
N HIS A 140 4.58 2.08 -0.73
CA HIS A 140 4.44 1.91 0.72
C HIS A 140 5.12 3.08 1.43
N SER A 141 4.42 3.68 2.38
CA SER A 141 5.05 4.64 3.29
C SER A 141 5.87 3.92 4.38
N GLY A 142 6.76 4.67 5.03
CA GLY A 142 7.40 4.20 6.26
C GLY A 142 6.41 4.05 7.41
N ASP A 143 6.91 3.55 8.55
CA ASP A 143 6.11 3.44 9.77
C ASP A 143 5.57 4.82 10.16
N PHE A 144 4.24 4.98 10.22
CA PHE A 144 3.62 6.26 10.53
C PHE A 144 3.15 6.32 12.00
N PRO A 145 3.25 7.51 12.63
CA PRO A 145 2.75 7.68 13.98
C PRO A 145 1.22 7.65 13.97
N CYS A 146 0.64 6.77 14.79
CA CYS A 146 -0.78 6.80 15.09
C CYS A 146 -1.02 7.91 16.11
N ASP A 147 -1.40 9.09 15.64
CA ASP A 147 -1.35 10.35 16.40
C ASP A 147 -2.71 11.06 16.52
N ALA A 148 -3.75 10.56 15.86
CA ALA A 148 -5.09 11.10 15.95
C ALA A 148 -6.13 9.98 15.82
N VAL A 149 -7.34 10.21 16.31
CA VAL A 149 -8.49 9.33 16.05
C VAL A 149 -9.67 10.18 15.61
N SER A 150 -10.23 9.88 14.45
CA SER A 150 -11.44 10.57 13.96
C SER A 150 -12.44 9.57 13.41
N VAL A 151 -13.72 9.83 13.62
CA VAL A 151 -14.82 9.06 13.05
C VAL A 151 -15.68 10.02 12.24
N ARG A 152 -15.94 9.66 10.98
CA ARG A 152 -16.76 10.48 10.07
C ARG A 152 -17.77 9.62 9.34
N ARG A 153 -18.95 10.18 9.10
CA ARG A 153 -19.98 9.54 8.28
C ARG A 153 -19.72 9.84 6.80
N ARG A 154 -19.58 8.82 5.97
CA ARG A 154 -19.28 8.94 4.54
C ARG A 154 -20.17 8.04 3.69
N GLU A 155 -20.38 8.44 2.45
CA GLU A 155 -21.14 7.69 1.47
C GLU A 155 -20.20 7.08 0.43
N TYR A 156 -20.46 5.83 0.09
CA TYR A 156 -19.63 5.02 -0.80
C TYR A 156 -20.50 4.42 -1.91
N GLN A 157 -19.92 4.32 -3.12
CA GLN A 157 -20.62 3.83 -4.32
C GLN A 157 -20.03 2.53 -4.89
N THR A 158 -19.01 1.96 -4.24
CA THR A 158 -18.35 0.70 -4.66
C THR A 158 -19.18 -0.53 -4.25
N ASN A 159 -18.57 -1.72 -4.18
CA ASN A 159 -19.23 -2.96 -3.75
C ASN A 159 -19.80 -2.87 -2.32
N ILE A 160 -19.23 -1.98 -1.50
CA ILE A 160 -19.71 -1.64 -0.15
C ILE A 160 -20.64 -0.42 -0.15
N ARG A 161 -21.48 -0.25 -1.18
CA ARG A 161 -22.42 0.88 -1.30
C ARG A 161 -23.24 1.10 -0.04
N GLY A 162 -23.25 2.35 0.44
CA GLY A 162 -24.02 2.80 1.60
C GLY A 162 -23.36 3.97 2.32
N ARG A 163 -24.00 4.42 3.41
CA ARG A 163 -23.52 5.50 4.26
C ARG A 163 -23.04 4.92 5.59
N TRP A 164 -21.74 5.02 5.85
CA TRP A 164 -21.08 4.33 6.97
C TRP A 164 -20.34 5.31 7.88
N PHE A 165 -20.26 4.98 9.17
CA PHE A 165 -19.30 5.62 10.07
C PHE A 165 -17.94 4.95 9.88
N VAL A 166 -16.97 5.70 9.35
CA VAL A 166 -15.61 5.22 9.06
C VAL A 166 -14.62 5.99 9.91
N GLY A 167 -13.72 5.25 10.53
CA GLY A 167 -12.65 5.77 11.36
C GLY A 167 -11.37 6.04 10.61
N ASP A 168 -10.50 6.84 11.22
CA ASP A 168 -9.20 7.17 10.68
C ASP A 168 -8.24 7.47 11.83
N ILE A 169 -7.00 7.00 11.70
CA ILE A 169 -6.00 7.02 12.77
C ILE A 169 -4.78 7.90 12.47
N ALA A 170 -4.79 8.57 11.32
CA ALA A 170 -3.71 9.46 10.92
C ALA A 170 -4.13 10.93 10.99
N SER A 171 -3.26 11.77 11.55
CA SER A 171 -3.50 13.20 11.69
C SER A 171 -3.68 13.92 10.34
N PRO A 172 -4.42 15.04 10.33
CA PRO A 172 -4.47 15.92 9.15
C PRO A 172 -3.09 16.42 8.70
N GLN A 173 -2.12 16.55 9.62
CA GLN A 173 -0.76 16.94 9.29
C GLN A 173 -0.02 15.83 8.55
N PHE A 174 -0.09 14.59 9.06
CA PHE A 174 0.46 13.43 8.37
C PHE A 174 -0.11 13.28 6.96
N LYS A 175 -1.43 13.41 6.80
CA LYS A 175 -2.09 13.35 5.49
C LYS A 175 -1.65 14.45 4.54
N ARG A 176 -1.43 15.67 5.04
CA ARG A 176 -0.86 16.77 4.23
C ARG A 176 0.55 16.44 3.76
N ARG A 177 1.42 15.97 4.66
CA ARG A 177 2.79 15.55 4.32
C ARG A 177 2.81 14.43 3.29
N ILE A 178 1.95 13.42 3.43
CA ILE A 178 1.82 12.33 2.45
C ILE A 178 1.25 12.87 1.13
N SER A 179 0.29 13.78 1.15
CA SER A 179 -0.22 14.43 -0.06
C SER A 179 0.84 15.28 -0.78
N GLU A 180 1.73 15.93 -0.04
CA GLU A 180 2.86 16.69 -0.61
C GLU A 180 3.92 15.74 -1.20
N ALA A 181 4.25 14.67 -0.49
CA ALA A 181 5.10 13.60 -1.01
C ALA A 181 4.49 12.98 -2.27
N ARG A 182 3.17 12.76 -2.29
CA ARG A 182 2.38 12.30 -3.44
C ARG A 182 2.43 13.29 -4.60
N ALA A 183 2.32 14.59 -4.34
CA ALA A 183 2.44 15.62 -5.36
C ALA A 183 3.85 15.59 -5.99
N ARG A 184 4.91 15.58 -5.15
CA ARG A 184 6.31 15.48 -5.59
C ARG A 184 6.57 14.18 -6.38
N GLN A 185 6.03 13.05 -5.93
CA GLN A 185 6.14 11.77 -6.64
C GLN A 185 5.41 11.81 -7.99
N ARG A 186 4.19 12.38 -8.09
CA ARG A 186 3.50 12.56 -9.38
C ARG A 186 4.32 13.39 -10.37
N PHE A 187 5.03 14.41 -9.90
CA PHE A 187 5.96 15.16 -10.75
C PHE A 187 7.17 14.32 -11.17
N HIS A 188 7.71 13.47 -10.30
CA HIS A 188 8.78 12.54 -10.65
C HIS A 188 8.33 11.42 -11.61
N TYR A 189 7.14 10.84 -11.44
CA TYR A 189 6.61 9.80 -12.34
C TYR A 189 6.20 10.34 -13.72
N ARG A 190 5.83 11.61 -13.84
CA ARG A 190 5.47 12.23 -15.14
C ARG A 190 6.71 12.70 -15.92
N SER A 191 7.82 12.95 -15.24
CA SER A 191 9.08 13.41 -15.86
C SER A 191 10.08 12.28 -16.12
N GLN A 192 9.98 11.15 -15.41
CA GLN A 192 10.80 9.97 -15.66
C GLN A 192 9.97 8.88 -16.35
N GLY A 193 10.26 8.64 -17.62
CA GLY A 193 9.79 7.47 -18.33
C GLY A 193 10.03 6.21 -17.50
N ARG A 194 8.94 5.49 -17.22
CA ARG A 194 8.85 4.07 -16.82
C ARG A 194 10.16 3.46 -16.31
N GLN A 195 10.40 3.54 -15.00
CA GLN A 195 11.32 2.63 -14.32
C GLN A 195 10.57 1.33 -13.97
N PRO A 196 10.99 0.15 -14.46
CA PRO A 196 10.43 -1.12 -14.00
C PRO A 196 10.86 -1.36 -12.55
N SER A 197 9.89 -1.58 -11.67
CA SER A 197 10.09 -1.89 -10.25
C SER A 197 10.61 -3.33 -10.06
N GLY A 198 11.37 -3.54 -8.99
CA GLY A 198 12.17 -4.74 -8.71
C GLY A 198 11.44 -6.06 -8.44
N ASN A 199 10.21 -6.25 -8.95
CA ASN A 199 9.43 -7.48 -8.75
C ASN A 199 8.87 -8.10 -10.05
N GLU A 200 9.29 -7.62 -11.22
CA GLU A 200 9.08 -8.35 -12.47
C GLU A 200 9.88 -9.67 -12.45
N PRO A 201 9.34 -10.77 -12.99
CA PRO A 201 10.08 -12.04 -13.08
C PRO A 201 11.42 -11.78 -13.78
N ILE A 202 12.52 -12.32 -13.24
CA ILE A 202 13.88 -12.07 -13.75
C ILE A 202 13.99 -12.35 -15.26
N ASN A 203 13.15 -13.26 -15.78
CA ASN A 203 13.00 -13.58 -17.19
C ASN A 203 12.71 -12.35 -18.06
N ALA A 204 11.92 -11.39 -17.57
CA ALA A 204 11.64 -10.13 -18.27
C ALA A 204 12.91 -9.28 -18.46
N ALA A 205 13.87 -9.33 -17.52
CA ALA A 205 15.14 -8.62 -17.66
C ALA A 205 16.04 -9.26 -18.74
N TYR A 206 16.04 -10.59 -18.87
CA TYR A 206 16.76 -11.26 -19.97
C TYR A 206 16.12 -10.93 -21.33
N LEU A 207 14.80 -10.92 -21.41
CA LEU A 207 14.06 -10.54 -22.62
C LEU A 207 14.29 -9.07 -23.01
N ALA A 208 14.37 -8.15 -22.03
CA ALA A 208 14.67 -6.74 -22.27
C ALA A 208 16.09 -6.50 -22.79
N LEU A 209 17.02 -7.43 -22.51
CA LEU A 209 18.36 -7.46 -23.10
C LEU A 209 18.45 -8.31 -24.38
N GLU A 210 17.31 -8.82 -24.87
CA GLU A 210 17.20 -9.64 -26.09
C GLU A 210 18.08 -10.90 -26.05
N ILE A 211 18.19 -11.52 -24.87
CA ILE A 211 19.00 -12.72 -24.62
C ILE A 211 18.18 -13.82 -23.97
N GLU A 212 18.68 -15.05 -24.07
CA GLU A 212 18.05 -16.21 -23.43
C GLU A 212 18.05 -16.10 -21.90
N VAL A 213 16.97 -16.60 -21.30
CA VAL A 213 16.82 -16.67 -19.85
C VAL A 213 17.90 -17.59 -19.28
N GLY A 214 18.72 -17.04 -18.38
CA GLY A 214 19.81 -17.79 -17.76
C GLY A 214 21.17 -17.64 -18.46
N ALA A 215 21.28 -16.75 -19.45
CA ALA A 215 22.55 -16.37 -20.06
C ALA A 215 23.60 -15.94 -19.01
N GLY A 216 24.85 -16.34 -19.25
CA GLY A 216 25.98 -16.05 -18.36
C GLY A 216 26.39 -14.57 -18.33
N GLN A 217 27.23 -14.20 -17.35
CA GLN A 217 27.65 -12.81 -17.11
C GLN A 217 28.26 -12.12 -18.34
N ALA A 218 29.03 -12.86 -19.16
CA ALA A 218 29.65 -12.33 -20.37
C ALA A 218 28.59 -11.90 -21.41
N ALA A 219 27.61 -12.76 -21.68
CA ALA A 219 26.52 -12.48 -22.62
C ALA A 219 25.65 -11.30 -22.18
N VAL A 220 25.35 -11.22 -20.87
CA VAL A 220 24.58 -10.09 -20.32
C VAL A 220 25.32 -8.76 -20.45
N LYS A 221 26.64 -8.74 -20.19
CA LYS A 221 27.47 -7.53 -20.37
C LYS A 221 27.60 -7.12 -21.83
N GLU A 222 27.70 -8.09 -22.73
CA GLU A 222 27.81 -7.85 -24.17
C GLU A 222 26.51 -7.27 -24.74
N ALA A 223 25.37 -7.87 -24.44
CA ALA A 223 24.05 -7.38 -24.82
C ALA A 223 23.80 -5.96 -24.29
N PHE A 224 24.12 -5.70 -23.02
CA PHE A 224 24.01 -4.37 -22.43
C PHE A 224 24.85 -3.33 -23.21
N ARG A 225 26.12 -3.64 -23.53
CA ARG A 225 26.99 -2.71 -24.27
C ARG A 225 26.51 -2.44 -25.69
N LYS A 226 25.94 -3.45 -26.35
CA LYS A 226 25.38 -3.32 -27.70
C LYS A 226 24.17 -2.39 -27.69
N LEU A 227 23.17 -2.70 -26.87
CA LEU A 227 21.92 -1.95 -26.78
C LEU A 227 22.13 -0.53 -26.19
N ALA A 228 23.05 -0.37 -25.24
CA ALA A 228 23.38 0.94 -24.69
C ALA A 228 24.04 1.88 -25.71
N ARG A 229 24.77 1.34 -26.70
CA ARG A 229 25.31 2.14 -27.82
C ARG A 229 24.25 2.48 -28.85
N GLU A 230 23.36 1.53 -29.13
CA GLU A 230 22.26 1.70 -30.10
C GLU A 230 21.27 2.79 -29.65
N TYR A 231 20.91 2.80 -28.37
CA TYR A 231 19.93 3.74 -27.80
C TYR A 231 20.55 4.89 -27.00
N HIS A 232 21.86 5.14 -27.14
CA HIS A 232 22.50 6.23 -26.41
C HIS A 232 21.89 7.59 -26.81
N PRO A 233 21.55 8.47 -25.86
CA PRO A 233 20.88 9.75 -26.15
C PRO A 233 21.66 10.67 -27.10
N ASP A 234 22.98 10.51 -27.16
CA ASP A 234 23.85 11.34 -28.01
C ASP A 234 24.15 10.75 -29.41
N VAL A 235 23.95 9.44 -29.63
CA VAL A 235 24.35 8.78 -30.91
C VAL A 235 23.24 7.95 -31.57
N SER A 236 22.08 7.81 -30.92
CA SER A 236 20.95 7.07 -31.46
C SER A 236 20.32 7.77 -32.68
N ALA A 237 19.96 6.98 -33.70
CA ALA A 237 19.16 7.42 -34.85
C ALA A 237 17.64 7.42 -34.55
N HIS A 238 17.23 6.93 -33.39
CA HIS A 238 15.83 6.90 -32.93
C HIS A 238 15.40 8.24 -32.33
N ASP A 239 14.10 8.44 -32.22
CA ASP A 239 13.54 9.60 -31.50
C ASP A 239 14.10 9.68 -30.08
N LYS A 240 14.41 10.90 -29.61
CA LYS A 240 15.04 11.12 -28.30
C LYS A 240 14.26 10.47 -27.16
N GLN A 241 12.92 10.50 -27.22
CA GLN A 241 12.09 9.90 -26.18
C GLN A 241 12.12 8.37 -26.22
N GLU A 242 12.18 7.79 -27.42
CA GLU A 242 12.24 6.33 -27.60
C GLU A 242 13.62 5.78 -27.23
N ALA A 243 14.69 6.47 -27.63
CA ALA A 243 16.06 6.15 -27.27
C ALA A 243 16.27 6.21 -25.75
N GLU A 244 15.83 7.29 -25.10
CA GLU A 244 15.93 7.45 -23.65
C GLU A 244 15.14 6.36 -22.90
N ARG A 245 13.94 6.04 -23.39
CA ARG A 245 13.11 4.97 -22.80
C ARG A 245 13.81 3.61 -22.90
N ARG A 246 14.30 3.23 -24.08
CA ARG A 246 14.98 1.96 -24.32
C ARG A 246 16.31 1.87 -23.55
N PHE A 247 17.08 2.96 -23.51
CA PHE A 247 18.32 3.02 -22.75
C PHE A 247 18.10 2.77 -21.26
N ASN A 248 17.08 3.40 -20.67
CA ASN A 248 16.73 3.21 -19.26
C ASN A 248 16.21 1.79 -18.98
N GLU A 249 15.44 1.21 -19.89
CA GLU A 249 14.95 -0.18 -19.81
C GLU A 249 16.11 -1.19 -19.79
N VAL A 250 17.06 -1.05 -20.71
CA VAL A 250 18.26 -1.89 -20.83
C VAL A 250 19.15 -1.75 -19.60
N LYS A 251 19.36 -0.52 -19.10
CA LYS A 251 20.12 -0.27 -17.88
C LYS A 251 19.49 -0.92 -16.65
N SER A 252 18.17 -0.79 -16.49
CA SER A 252 17.43 -1.41 -15.40
C SER A 252 17.51 -2.95 -15.44
N ALA A 253 17.36 -3.53 -16.63
CA ALA A 253 17.48 -4.97 -16.83
C ALA A 253 18.86 -5.52 -16.44
N TYR A 254 19.94 -4.83 -16.83
CA TYR A 254 21.31 -5.20 -16.47
C TYR A 254 21.53 -5.19 -14.94
N GLU A 255 21.15 -4.11 -14.26
CA GLU A 255 21.32 -3.98 -12.81
C GLU A 255 20.50 -5.02 -12.03
N ARG A 256 19.31 -5.36 -12.52
CA ARG A 256 18.47 -6.42 -11.93
C ARG A 256 19.11 -7.80 -12.04
N ILE A 257 19.64 -8.16 -13.22
CA ILE A 257 20.34 -9.44 -13.39
C ILE A 257 21.60 -9.46 -12.53
N LYS A 258 22.36 -8.35 -12.51
CA LYS A 258 23.56 -8.21 -11.67
C LYS A 258 23.25 -8.45 -10.19
N THR A 259 22.21 -7.80 -9.68
CA THR A 259 21.79 -7.91 -8.27
C THR A 259 21.26 -9.31 -7.95
N HIS A 260 20.41 -9.88 -8.81
CA HIS A 260 19.82 -11.21 -8.62
C HIS A 260 20.86 -12.34 -8.68
N ARG A 261 21.91 -12.20 -9.49
CA ARG A 261 23.00 -13.19 -9.62
C ARG A 261 24.21 -12.89 -8.73
N HIS A 262 24.15 -11.86 -7.89
CA HIS A 262 25.24 -11.40 -7.02
C HIS A 262 26.57 -11.18 -7.74
N TRP A 263 26.54 -10.67 -8.96
CA TRP A 263 27.74 -10.35 -9.72
C TRP A 263 28.41 -9.08 -9.18
N ARG A 264 29.73 -9.15 -8.95
CA ARG A 264 30.53 -7.98 -8.57
C ARG A 264 30.77 -7.08 -9.79
#